data_AF-A0A846WNN4-F1
#
_entry.id   AF-A0A846WNN4-F1
#
_cell.length_a   1.000
_cell.length_b   1.000
_cell.length_c   1.000
_cell.angle_alpha   90.00
_cell.angle_beta   90.00
_cell.angle_gamma   90.00
#
_symmetry.space_group_name_H-M   'P 1'
#
loop_
_entity.id
_entity.type
_entity.pdbx_description
1 polymer ?
#
loop_
_entity_poly.entity_id
_entity_poly.type
_entity_poly.pdbx_seq_one_letter_code
_entity_poly.pdbx_strand_id
1 'polypeptide(L)'
;MRYDVEIESLVVSPRHAYFGRPKDGPADDVATHTPDHVDVVADKGIRGDRFFGVRAHTEAAVTFLAIEAWQAAAGDADPVLARRNIVVRGLELDPLRGVEFEVDTGDGPIRFRGGRPAHPCSWMDTMAGDGVRKALIGRGGLRAQPLTSGVLRAGPAVITADVDLDAARAADQVRRAQPL
;
A
#
# COMPACT_ATOMS: atom_id res chain seq x y z
N MET A 1 8.50 1.61 19.07
CA MET A 1 7.52 2.70 19.32
C MET A 1 6.15 2.29 18.78
N ARG A 2 5.05 2.86 19.31
CA ARG A 2 3.67 2.55 18.89
C ARG A 2 2.99 3.79 18.35
N TYR A 3 2.26 3.66 17.25
CA TYR A 3 1.58 4.75 16.55
C TYR A 3 0.14 4.34 16.23
N ASP A 4 -0.82 5.14 16.70
CA ASP A 4 -2.23 4.95 16.36
C ASP A 4 -2.50 5.49 14.96
N VAL A 5 -3.13 4.67 14.13
CA VAL A 5 -3.45 4.97 12.73
C VAL A 5 -4.85 4.46 12.39
N GLU A 6 -5.33 4.78 11.19
CA GLU A 6 -6.58 4.24 10.68
C GLU A 6 -6.35 3.56 9.32
N ILE A 7 -6.77 2.31 9.19
CA ILE A 7 -6.84 1.62 7.90
C ILE A 7 -8.16 2.04 7.23
N GLU A 8 -8.06 3.06 6.38
CA GLU A 8 -9.17 3.64 5.62
C GLU A 8 -9.83 2.62 4.68
N SER A 9 -9.01 1.82 4.00
CA SER A 9 -9.51 0.75 3.15
C SER A 9 -8.50 -0.36 2.96
N LEU A 10 -9.03 -1.57 2.86
CA LEU A 10 -8.31 -2.74 2.39
C LEU A 10 -8.70 -2.96 0.93
N VAL A 11 -7.74 -3.21 0.06
CA VAL A 11 -7.98 -3.34 -1.39
C VAL A 11 -7.45 -4.67 -1.88
N VAL A 12 -8.34 -5.46 -2.47
CA VAL A 12 -8.02 -6.75 -3.09
C VAL A 12 -8.37 -6.67 -4.56
N SER A 13 -7.40 -6.90 -5.44
CA SER A 13 -7.70 -7.12 -6.85
C SER A 13 -7.16 -8.48 -7.28
N PRO A 14 -8.00 -9.41 -7.73
CA PRO A 14 -7.60 -10.78 -8.00
C PRO A 14 -6.69 -10.95 -9.22
N ARG A 15 -6.67 -9.97 -10.13
CA ARG A 15 -5.87 -10.01 -11.35
C ARG A 15 -5.25 -8.66 -11.66
N HIS A 16 -4.37 -8.61 -12.66
CA HIS A 16 -3.85 -7.34 -13.17
C HIS A 16 -4.87 -6.65 -14.08
N ALA A 17 -5.48 -5.55 -13.62
CA ALA A 17 -6.34 -4.69 -14.45
C ALA A 17 -5.54 -3.70 -15.32
N TYR A 18 -4.36 -3.28 -14.86
CA TYR A 18 -3.50 -2.31 -15.53
C TYR A 18 -2.36 -3.03 -16.25
N PHE A 19 -2.68 -3.62 -17.39
CA PHE A 19 -1.71 -4.31 -18.24
C PHE A 19 -1.73 -3.73 -19.66
N GLY A 20 -0.58 -3.70 -20.32
CA GLY A 20 -0.47 -3.10 -21.64
C GLY A 20 -0.43 -1.57 -21.60
N ARG A 21 -1.01 -0.91 -22.62
CA ARG A 21 -0.93 0.55 -22.77
C ARG A 21 -2.19 1.20 -22.20
N PRO A 22 -2.08 2.31 -21.44
CA PRO A 22 -3.25 2.98 -20.87
C PRO A 22 -4.34 3.38 -21.88
N LYS A 23 -3.93 3.71 -23.11
CA LYS A 23 -4.85 4.04 -24.20
C LYS A 23 -5.77 2.88 -24.63
N ASP A 24 -5.42 1.65 -24.27
CA ASP A 24 -6.19 0.45 -24.61
C ASP A 24 -7.28 0.16 -23.56
N GLY A 25 -7.34 0.97 -22.48
CA GLY A 25 -8.29 0.79 -21.37
C GLY A 25 -7.88 -0.31 -20.38
N PRO A 26 -8.31 -0.23 -19.11
CA PRO A 26 -8.04 -1.29 -18.14
C PRO A 26 -8.76 -2.58 -18.57
N ALA A 27 -8.31 -3.74 -18.07
CA ALA A 27 -8.99 -4.99 -18.36
C ALA A 27 -10.43 -4.98 -17.82
N ASP A 28 -11.41 -5.24 -18.70
CA ASP A 28 -12.85 -5.08 -18.42
C ASP A 28 -13.37 -6.00 -17.29
N ASP A 29 -12.74 -7.17 -17.07
CA ASP A 29 -13.23 -8.19 -16.14
C ASP A 29 -12.46 -8.27 -14.80
N VAL A 30 -11.77 -7.20 -14.40
CA VAL A 30 -10.97 -7.22 -13.16
C VAL A 30 -11.57 -6.28 -12.11
N ALA A 31 -12.63 -6.77 -11.46
CA ALA A 31 -13.21 -6.11 -10.31
C ALA A 31 -12.19 -5.98 -9.17
N THR A 32 -12.03 -4.77 -8.64
CA THR A 32 -11.27 -4.51 -7.41
C THR A 32 -12.28 -4.35 -6.28
N HIS A 33 -11.98 -4.98 -5.15
CA HIS A 33 -12.87 -5.05 -4.00
C HIS A 33 -12.26 -4.32 -2.80
N THR A 34 -13.13 -3.76 -1.97
CA THR A 34 -12.78 -3.12 -0.70
C THR A 34 -13.41 -3.86 0.47
N PRO A 35 -12.92 -5.05 0.84
CA PRO A 35 -13.50 -5.83 1.94
C PRO A 35 -13.21 -5.19 3.29
N ASP A 36 -14.06 -5.46 4.29
CA ASP A 36 -13.87 -4.97 5.67
C ASP A 36 -12.69 -5.66 6.38
N HIS A 37 -12.24 -6.80 5.87
CA HIS A 37 -11.07 -7.53 6.38
C HIS A 37 -10.37 -8.33 5.28
N VAL A 38 -9.09 -8.67 5.51
CA VAL A 38 -8.28 -9.51 4.63
C VAL A 38 -7.47 -10.55 5.40
N ASP A 39 -7.30 -11.72 4.80
CA ASP A 39 -6.40 -12.76 5.28
C ASP A 39 -4.99 -12.53 4.73
N VAL A 40 -4.04 -12.21 5.61
CA VAL A 40 -2.62 -12.10 5.28
C VAL A 40 -1.94 -13.43 5.60
N VAL A 41 -1.15 -13.94 4.64
CA VAL A 41 -0.40 -15.18 4.80
C VAL A 41 1.10 -14.89 4.63
N ALA A 42 1.88 -15.34 5.60
CA ALA A 42 3.34 -15.21 5.61
C ALA A 42 3.94 -15.66 4.27
N ASP A 43 4.84 -14.83 3.75
CA ASP A 43 5.56 -15.00 2.48
C ASP A 43 4.70 -15.12 1.21
N LYS A 44 3.37 -15.02 1.34
CA LYS A 44 2.43 -15.18 0.23
C LYS A 44 1.66 -13.90 -0.08
N GLY A 45 1.40 -13.03 0.88
CA GLY A 45 0.57 -11.83 0.67
C GLY A 45 -0.87 -12.02 1.13
N ILE A 46 -1.77 -11.24 0.55
CA ILE A 46 -3.22 -11.27 0.89
C ILE A 46 -3.93 -12.31 0.03
N ARG A 47 -4.71 -13.20 0.66
CA ARG A 47 -5.51 -14.20 -0.07
C ARG A 47 -6.43 -13.51 -1.06
N GLY A 48 -6.46 -14.03 -2.29
CA GLY A 48 -7.30 -13.51 -3.36
C GLY A 48 -6.77 -12.26 -4.05
N ASP A 49 -5.63 -11.69 -3.63
CA ASP A 49 -4.97 -10.63 -4.40
C ASP A 49 -4.06 -11.22 -5.49
N ARG A 50 -3.86 -10.46 -6.57
CA ARG A 50 -3.06 -10.84 -7.75
C ARG A 50 -1.63 -11.29 -7.45
N PHE A 51 -1.04 -10.84 -6.35
CA PHE A 51 0.33 -11.22 -5.97
C PHE A 51 0.39 -12.39 -4.99
N PHE A 52 -0.75 -12.96 -4.60
CA PHE A 52 -0.82 -14.04 -3.64
C PHE A 52 -0.02 -15.27 -4.09
N GLY A 53 1.00 -15.65 -3.32
CA GLY A 53 1.83 -16.83 -3.57
C GLY A 53 2.75 -16.74 -4.79
N VAL A 54 2.88 -15.55 -5.40
CA VAL A 54 3.78 -15.35 -6.54
C VAL A 54 5.22 -15.20 -6.01
N ARG A 55 6.05 -16.24 -6.19
CA ARG A 55 7.42 -16.31 -5.64
C ARG A 55 8.29 -15.10 -6.00
N ALA A 56 8.15 -14.55 -7.20
CA ALA A 56 8.90 -13.36 -7.64
C ALA A 56 8.48 -12.06 -6.92
N HIS A 57 7.40 -12.10 -6.15
CA HIS A 57 6.81 -10.95 -5.47
C HIS A 57 6.68 -11.13 -3.97
N THR A 58 7.28 -12.17 -3.36
CA THR A 58 7.24 -12.39 -1.91
C THR A 58 7.63 -11.15 -1.10
N GLU A 59 8.72 -10.46 -1.48
CA GLU A 59 9.18 -9.23 -0.81
C GLU A 59 8.28 -7.98 -1.05
N ALA A 60 7.27 -8.10 -1.91
CA ALA A 60 6.37 -7.04 -2.32
C ALA A 60 4.91 -7.50 -2.38
N ALA A 61 4.58 -8.56 -1.64
CA ALA A 61 3.29 -9.24 -1.74
C ALA A 61 2.13 -8.45 -1.11
N VAL A 62 2.44 -7.47 -0.26
CA VAL A 62 1.49 -6.51 0.30
C VAL A 62 1.99 -5.10 0.05
N THR A 63 1.08 -4.17 -0.23
CA THR A 63 1.41 -2.77 -0.48
C THR A 63 0.62 -1.83 0.41
N PHE A 64 1.29 -0.79 0.91
CA PHE A 64 0.73 0.27 1.74
C PHE A 64 0.67 1.58 0.95
N LEU A 65 -0.32 2.42 1.25
CA LEU A 65 -0.47 3.78 0.71
C LEU A 65 -0.93 4.71 1.84
N ALA A 66 -0.20 5.79 2.08
CA ALA A 66 -0.68 6.85 2.95
C ALA A 66 -1.74 7.67 2.19
N ILE A 67 -2.93 7.83 2.76
CA ILE A 67 -4.01 8.58 2.12
C ILE A 67 -3.62 10.05 1.93
N GLU A 68 -2.82 10.62 2.83
CA GLU A 68 -2.32 11.98 2.74
C GLU A 68 -1.39 12.16 1.54
N ALA A 69 -0.53 11.17 1.26
CA ALA A 69 0.33 11.15 0.08
C ALA A 69 -0.48 11.05 -1.22
N TRP A 70 -1.56 10.26 -1.19
CA TRP A 70 -2.48 10.15 -2.32
C TRP A 70 -3.22 11.46 -2.58
N GLN A 71 -3.84 12.04 -1.55
CA GLN A 71 -4.58 13.30 -1.66
C GLN A 71 -3.68 14.45 -2.13
N ALA A 72 -2.44 14.53 -1.65
CA ALA A 72 -1.47 15.51 -2.11
C ALA A 72 -1.09 15.36 -3.59
N ALA A 73 -1.25 14.17 -4.18
CA ALA A 73 -0.86 13.87 -5.55
C ALA A 73 -2.02 13.80 -6.54
N ALA A 74 -3.19 13.35 -6.09
CA ALA A 74 -4.34 13.01 -6.92
C ALA A 74 -5.64 13.72 -6.50
N GLY A 75 -5.60 14.58 -5.47
CA GLY A 75 -6.77 15.29 -4.96
C GLY A 75 -7.85 14.32 -4.47
N ASP A 76 -9.07 14.50 -4.97
CA ASP A 76 -10.25 13.73 -4.57
C ASP A 76 -10.45 12.43 -5.38
N ALA A 77 -9.50 12.06 -6.25
CA ALA A 77 -9.57 10.79 -6.97
C ALA A 77 -9.61 9.62 -5.98
N ASP A 78 -10.35 8.56 -6.31
CA ASP A 78 -10.49 7.40 -5.43
C ASP A 78 -9.13 6.69 -5.23
N PRO A 79 -8.60 6.53 -4.00
CA PRO A 79 -7.34 5.83 -3.73
C PRO A 79 -7.33 4.36 -4.15
N VAL A 80 -8.50 3.72 -4.32
CA VAL A 80 -8.62 2.37 -4.86
C VAL A 80 -8.01 2.28 -6.27
N LEU A 81 -7.98 3.38 -7.02
CA LEU A 81 -7.36 3.46 -8.34
C LEU A 81 -5.84 3.17 -8.29
N ALA A 82 -5.16 3.42 -7.17
CA ALA A 82 -3.76 3.05 -6.96
C ALA A 82 -3.56 1.53 -6.82
N ARG A 83 -4.63 0.82 -6.45
CA ARG A 83 -4.69 -0.63 -6.19
C ARG A 83 -3.63 -1.07 -5.17
N ARG A 84 -3.39 -0.25 -4.16
CA ARG A 84 -2.52 -0.54 -3.02
C ARG A 84 -3.35 -1.25 -1.96
N ASN A 85 -2.82 -2.31 -1.36
CA ASN A 85 -3.63 -3.22 -0.56
C ASN A 85 -4.14 -2.62 0.75
N ILE A 86 -3.35 -1.76 1.39
CA ILE A 86 -3.66 -1.17 2.68
C ILE A 86 -3.53 0.35 2.53
N VAL A 87 -4.65 1.05 2.53
CA VAL A 87 -4.69 2.51 2.58
C VAL A 87 -4.78 2.92 4.04
N VAL A 88 -3.83 3.73 4.48
CA VAL A 88 -3.66 4.11 5.88
C VAL A 88 -3.67 5.63 6.03
N ARG A 89 -4.25 6.12 7.12
CA ARG A 89 -4.19 7.51 7.57
C ARG A 89 -3.28 7.64 8.78
N GLY A 90 -2.50 8.72 8.82
CA GLY A 90 -1.67 9.09 9.96
C GLY A 90 -0.33 8.36 10.00
N LEU A 91 0.19 7.88 8.86
CA LEU A 91 1.42 7.09 8.82
C LEU A 91 2.42 7.57 7.77
N GLU A 92 3.60 8.00 8.21
CA GLU A 92 4.76 8.18 7.33
C GLU A 92 5.32 6.81 6.92
N LEU A 93 5.26 6.48 5.64
CA LEU A 93 5.70 5.16 5.16
C LEU A 93 7.19 5.06 4.85
N ASP A 94 7.88 6.18 4.62
CA ASP A 94 9.27 6.16 4.15
C ASP A 94 10.27 5.56 5.14
N PRO A 95 10.21 5.89 6.46
CA PRO A 95 11.13 5.34 7.44
C PRO A 95 11.00 3.81 7.64
N LEU A 96 9.89 3.21 7.19
CA LEU A 96 9.67 1.77 7.30
C LEU A 96 10.45 0.95 6.25
N ARG A 97 11.14 1.59 5.30
CA ARG A 97 11.93 0.88 4.29
C ARG A 97 13.12 0.16 4.90
N GLY A 98 13.27 -1.12 4.60
CA GLY A 98 14.32 -1.97 5.16
C GLY A 98 14.06 -2.38 6.62
N VAL A 99 12.96 -1.92 7.22
CA VAL A 99 12.65 -2.10 8.63
C VAL A 99 11.49 -3.09 8.81
N GLU A 100 11.55 -3.89 9.88
CA GLU A 100 10.41 -4.69 10.30
C GLU A 100 9.47 -3.88 11.18
N PHE A 101 8.17 -4.03 10.94
CA PHE A 101 7.13 -3.37 11.70
C PHE A 101 5.93 -4.29 11.87
N GLU A 102 5.11 -4.01 12.87
CA GLU A 102 3.89 -4.76 13.15
C GLU A 102 2.67 -3.89 12.88
N VAL A 103 1.61 -4.51 12.36
CA VAL A 103 0.29 -3.91 12.21
C VAL A 103 -0.69 -4.74 13.04
N ASP A 104 -1.39 -4.10 13.96
CA ASP A 104 -2.42 -4.75 14.79
C ASP A 104 -3.76 -4.01 14.60
N THR A 105 -4.80 -4.77 14.25
CA THR A 105 -6.17 -4.26 14.05
C THR A 105 -7.16 -4.84 15.05
N GLY A 106 -6.67 -5.50 16.10
CA GLY A 106 -7.46 -6.12 17.17
C GLY A 106 -7.48 -7.66 17.14
N ASP A 107 -7.20 -8.29 16.00
CA ASP A 107 -7.04 -9.76 15.90
C ASP A 107 -5.59 -10.24 16.17
N GLY A 108 -4.70 -9.32 16.57
CA GLY A 108 -3.30 -9.58 16.88
C GLY A 108 -2.32 -9.04 15.83
N PRO A 109 -1.05 -8.86 16.20
CA PRO A 109 -0.06 -8.22 15.34
C PRO A 109 0.36 -9.12 14.17
N ILE A 110 0.41 -8.53 12.98
CA ILE A 110 1.04 -9.10 11.80
C ILE A 110 2.35 -8.37 11.54
N ARG A 111 3.45 -9.12 11.47
CA ARG A 111 4.77 -8.58 11.18
C ARG A 111 4.98 -8.45 9.69
N PHE A 112 5.54 -7.33 9.28
CA PHE A 112 5.92 -7.01 7.91
C PHE A 112 7.37 -6.58 7.86
N ARG A 113 8.05 -6.86 6.74
CA ARG A 113 9.31 -6.20 6.38
C ARG A 113 9.04 -5.19 5.27
N GLY A 114 9.31 -3.92 5.54
CA GLY A 114 9.22 -2.87 4.54
C GLY A 114 10.33 -3.01 3.49
N GLY A 115 9.96 -2.90 2.23
CA GLY A 115 10.84 -3.07 1.08
C GLY A 115 11.00 -1.78 0.29
N ARG A 116 10.88 -1.89 -1.03
CA ARG A 116 11.08 -0.78 -1.96
C ARG A 116 9.84 0.13 -2.05
N PRO A 117 10.01 1.41 -2.45
CA PRO A 117 8.89 2.27 -2.81
C PRO A 117 8.01 1.65 -3.90
N ALA A 118 6.71 1.86 -3.79
CA ALA A 118 5.74 1.40 -4.77
C ALA A 118 5.57 2.45 -5.89
N HIS A 119 6.55 2.50 -6.81
CA HIS A 119 6.60 3.48 -7.88
C HIS A 119 5.31 3.55 -8.73
N PRO A 120 4.86 4.76 -9.11
CA PRO A 120 3.68 4.94 -9.97
C PRO A 120 3.97 4.51 -11.41
N CYS A 121 2.95 3.97 -12.08
CA CYS A 121 3.01 3.62 -13.50
C CYS A 121 2.24 4.64 -14.36
N SER A 122 2.40 4.56 -15.69
CA SER A 122 1.71 5.41 -16.68
C SER A 122 0.19 5.41 -16.56
N TRP A 123 -0.39 4.34 -16.01
CA TRP A 123 -1.83 4.24 -15.76
C TRP A 123 -2.35 5.30 -14.80
N MET A 124 -1.53 5.87 -13.92
CA MET A 124 -2.02 6.86 -12.96
C MET A 124 -2.51 8.14 -13.63
N ASP A 125 -1.90 8.54 -14.75
CA ASP A 125 -2.40 9.72 -15.49
C ASP A 125 -3.78 9.43 -16.10
N THR A 126 -3.98 8.21 -16.63
CA THR A 126 -5.25 7.80 -17.23
C THR A 126 -6.35 7.52 -16.20
N MET A 127 -6.01 6.93 -15.06
CA MET A 127 -6.99 6.47 -14.08
C MET A 127 -7.34 7.54 -13.04
N ALA A 128 -6.37 8.35 -12.63
CA ALA A 128 -6.52 9.30 -11.53
C ALA A 128 -6.40 10.78 -11.97
N GLY A 129 -6.00 11.04 -13.21
CA GLY A 129 -5.97 12.38 -13.80
C GLY A 129 -4.57 12.81 -14.28
N ASP A 130 -4.55 13.77 -15.21
CA ASP A 130 -3.32 14.22 -15.86
C ASP A 130 -2.28 14.72 -14.86
N GLY A 131 -1.06 14.18 -14.94
CA GLY A 131 0.07 14.58 -14.11
C GLY A 131 0.17 13.86 -12.76
N VAL A 132 -0.84 13.08 -12.38
CA VAL A 132 -0.87 12.32 -11.12
C VAL A 132 0.30 11.34 -11.04
N ARG A 133 0.70 10.70 -12.15
CA ARG A 133 1.89 9.84 -12.15
C ARG A 133 3.13 10.58 -11.65
N LYS A 134 3.35 11.80 -12.12
CA LYS A 134 4.52 12.61 -11.75
C LYS A 134 4.40 13.05 -10.29
N ALA A 135 3.21 13.45 -9.85
CA ALA A 135 2.96 13.88 -8.48
C ALA A 135 3.14 12.73 -7.45
N LEU A 136 2.90 11.49 -7.87
CA LEU A 136 3.11 10.28 -7.07
C LEU A 136 4.57 9.81 -6.97
N ILE A 137 5.51 10.42 -7.69
CA ILE A 137 6.94 10.07 -7.57
C ILE A 137 7.39 10.43 -6.15
N GLY A 138 7.81 9.44 -5.36
CA GLY A 138 8.15 9.62 -3.94
C GLY A 138 6.95 9.62 -2.99
N ARG A 139 5.74 9.33 -3.49
CA ARG A 139 4.47 9.24 -2.74
C ARG A 139 3.66 7.97 -3.03
N GLY A 140 4.18 7.08 -3.88
CA GLY A 140 3.44 5.91 -4.38
C GLY A 140 3.17 4.79 -3.36
N GLY A 141 3.68 4.93 -2.13
CA GLY A 141 3.52 3.97 -1.04
C GLY A 141 4.71 3.03 -0.85
N LEU A 142 4.51 2.01 -0.02
CA LEU A 142 5.52 1.04 0.41
C LEU A 142 5.14 -0.37 -0.05
N ARG A 143 6.10 -1.13 -0.57
CA ARG A 143 5.96 -2.58 -0.76
C ARG A 143 6.48 -3.30 0.48
N ALA A 144 5.81 -4.35 0.91
CA ALA A 144 6.19 -5.09 2.09
C ALA A 144 6.00 -6.60 1.92
N GLN A 145 6.82 -7.34 2.65
CA GLN A 145 6.68 -8.78 2.84
C GLN A 145 5.91 -9.04 4.13
N PRO A 146 4.82 -9.82 4.14
CA PRO A 146 4.24 -10.33 5.38
C PRO A 146 5.14 -11.45 5.93
N LEU A 147 5.62 -11.29 7.15
CA LEU A 147 6.48 -12.25 7.86
C LEU A 147 5.67 -13.21 8.75
N THR A 148 4.47 -12.79 9.18
CA THR A 148 3.52 -13.65 9.90
C THR A 148 2.16 -13.65 9.19
N SER A 149 1.30 -14.58 9.60
CA SER A 149 -0.06 -14.69 9.08
C SER A 149 -1.06 -14.17 10.10
N GLY A 150 -2.19 -13.65 9.64
CA GLY A 150 -3.26 -13.13 10.49
C GLY A 150 -4.36 -12.46 9.67
N VAL A 151 -5.24 -11.76 10.37
CA VAL A 151 -6.33 -10.98 9.77
C VAL A 151 -6.07 -9.50 10.01
N LEU A 152 -6.25 -8.68 8.98
CA LEU A 152 -6.32 -7.22 9.12
C LEU A 152 -7.75 -6.77 8.86
N ARG A 153 -8.24 -5.81 9.66
CA ARG A 153 -9.54 -5.15 9.48
C ARG A 153 -9.37 -3.69 9.07
N ALA A 154 -10.35 -3.16 8.36
CA ALA A 154 -10.49 -1.72 8.17
C ALA A 154 -10.88 -1.04 9.50
N GLY A 155 -10.49 0.22 9.68
CA GLY A 155 -10.70 1.00 10.89
C GLY A 155 -9.44 1.18 11.75
N PRO A 156 -9.58 1.39 13.07
CA PRO A 156 -8.46 1.70 13.96
C PRO A 156 -7.38 0.60 13.96
N ALA A 157 -6.12 1.02 13.93
CA ALA A 157 -4.98 0.11 13.97
C ALA A 157 -3.81 0.72 14.74
N VAL A 158 -2.88 -0.14 15.18
CA VAL A 158 -1.63 0.27 15.82
C VAL A 158 -0.46 -0.23 14.99
N ILE A 159 0.46 0.68 14.68
CA ILE A 159 1.75 0.35 14.06
C ILE A 159 2.82 0.30 15.14
N THR A 160 3.59 -0.78 15.20
CA THR A 160 4.76 -0.89 16.07
C THR A 160 6.03 -0.98 15.23
N ALA A 161 6.98 -0.07 15.43
CA ALA A 161 8.24 -0.04 14.68
C ALA A 161 9.40 0.52 15.53
N ASP A 162 10.63 0.14 15.19
CA ASP A 162 11.87 0.62 15.85
C ASP A 162 12.47 1.87 15.16
N VAL A 163 11.62 2.63 14.47
CA VAL A 163 11.95 3.90 13.82
C VAL A 163 10.92 4.96 14.18
N ASP A 164 11.36 6.21 14.18
CA ASP A 164 10.49 7.37 14.38
C ASP A 164 9.59 7.55 13.15
N LEU A 165 8.28 7.59 13.37
CA LEU A 165 7.27 7.86 12.35
C LEU A 165 6.54 9.15 12.71
N ASP A 166 6.31 10.02 11.71
CA ASP A 166 5.64 11.29 11.90
C ASP A 166 4.42 11.43 10.98
N ALA A 167 3.22 11.34 11.56
CA ALA A 167 1.96 11.50 10.83
C ALA A 167 1.88 12.82 10.06
N ALA A 168 2.51 13.91 10.54
CA ALA A 168 2.52 15.20 9.86
C ALA A 168 3.29 15.16 8.53
N ARG A 169 4.15 14.15 8.35
CA ARG A 169 4.97 13.94 7.16
C ARG A 169 4.42 12.86 6.24
N ALA A 170 3.23 12.32 6.52
CA ALA A 170 2.59 11.29 5.70
C ALA A 170 2.35 11.73 4.23
N ALA A 171 2.23 13.03 3.97
CA ALA A 171 2.07 13.59 2.61
C ALA A 171 3.41 13.89 1.90
N ASP A 172 4.53 13.82 2.61
CA ASP A 172 5.81 14.31 2.12
C ASP A 172 6.30 13.51 0.91
N GLN A 173 6.91 14.22 -0.03
CA GLN A 173 7.58 13.58 -1.15
C GLN A 173 8.97 13.09 -0.73
N VAL A 174 9.20 11.78 -0.85
CA VAL A 174 10.54 11.20 -0.64
C VAL A 174 11.43 11.55 -1.82
N ARG A 175 12.36 12.50 -1.63
CA ARG A 175 13.26 13.00 -2.69
C ARG A 175 14.56 12.21 -2.85
N ARG A 176 14.97 11.46 -1.82
CA ARG A 176 16.08 10.52 -1.86
C ARG A 176 15.60 9.22 -1.24
N ALA A 177 15.77 8.11 -1.96
CA ALA A 177 15.66 6.81 -1.31
C ALA A 177 16.73 6.78 -0.21
N GLN A 178 16.31 6.87 1.04
CA GLN A 178 17.11 6.45 2.19
C GLN A 178 17.69 5.06 1.87
N PRO A 179 18.96 4.79 2.13
CA PRO A 179 19.52 3.47 1.87
C PRO A 179 18.68 2.40 2.57
N LEU A 180 18.45 1.27 1.88
CA LEU A 180 17.93 0.06 2.52
C LEU A 180 18.98 -0.54 3.45
#